data_AF-A0A2D9ZC89-F1
#
_entry.id   AF-A0A2D9ZC89-F1
#
_cell.length_a   1.000
_cell.length_b   1.000
_cell.length_c   1.000
_cell.angle_alpha   90.00
_cell.angle_beta   90.00
_cell.angle_gamma   90.00
#
_symmetry.space_group_name_H-M   'P 1'
#
loop_
_entity.id
_entity.type
_entity.pdbx_description
1 polymer ?
#
loop_
_entity_poly.entity_id
_entity_poly.type
_entity_poly.pdbx_seq_one_letter_code
_entity_poly.pdbx_strand_id
1 'polypeptide(L)'
;MSLYGRVDSTANQTQVGLTRGNGAGSATETIVFVDETEAGLAANKERGITAPGWWAYRTYTDGAGNTRHKAEHLMVLTNPEANADETLSDDTIAADVAVTISITQQPTQNANPVSIAVGAGTTVPMSAIATPPGDASVLTFQWQKKSGRRWSNVSGQTHASLSFTSYAAADAGDYRCKINSTNGGAEVISNVLTVQTA
;
A
#
# COMPACT_ATOMS: atom_id res chain seq x y z
N MET A 1 -32.31 -19.10 -2.85
CA MET A 1 -31.39 -17.95 -3.02
C MET A 1 -30.05 -18.36 -2.47
N SER A 2 -28.94 -17.93 -3.08
CA SER A 2 -27.63 -18.07 -2.44
C SER A 2 -27.67 -17.38 -1.08
N LEU A 3 -27.11 -18.01 -0.05
CA LEU A 3 -27.02 -17.43 1.30
C LEU A 3 -26.09 -16.21 1.32
N TYR A 4 -25.23 -16.09 0.31
CA TYR A 4 -24.27 -15.00 0.14
C TYR A 4 -24.52 -14.42 -1.26
N GLY A 5 -25.04 -13.20 -1.33
CA GLY A 5 -25.41 -12.58 -2.59
C GLY A 5 -24.19 -12.32 -3.48
N ARG A 6 -24.44 -12.27 -4.80
CA ARG A 6 -23.44 -12.00 -5.83
C ARG A 6 -23.21 -10.50 -6.10
N VAL A 7 -23.85 -9.66 -5.31
CA VAL A 7 -23.97 -8.20 -5.48
C VAL A 7 -23.11 -7.55 -4.41
N ASP A 8 -22.35 -6.54 -4.78
CA ASP A 8 -21.60 -5.78 -3.80
C ASP A 8 -22.54 -4.90 -2.99
N SER A 9 -22.68 -5.22 -1.71
CA SER A 9 -23.60 -4.50 -0.83
C SER A 9 -23.26 -4.74 0.62
N THR A 10 -23.51 -3.72 1.45
CA THR A 10 -23.31 -3.81 2.91
C THR A 10 -24.04 -5.01 3.53
N ALA A 11 -25.22 -5.38 3.00
CA ALA A 11 -25.97 -6.54 3.49
C ALA A 11 -25.23 -7.87 3.21
N ASN A 12 -24.73 -8.07 1.99
CA ASN A 12 -23.98 -9.27 1.64
C ASN A 12 -22.61 -9.31 2.33
N GLN A 13 -21.92 -8.17 2.39
CA GLN A 13 -20.65 -8.01 3.11
C GLN A 13 -20.79 -8.41 4.59
N THR A 14 -21.86 -7.93 5.25
CA THR A 14 -22.17 -8.29 6.65
C THR A 14 -22.43 -9.79 6.79
N GLN A 15 -23.25 -10.38 5.91
CA GLN A 15 -23.58 -11.80 5.97
C GLN A 15 -22.36 -12.70 5.76
N VAL A 16 -21.51 -12.39 4.78
CA VAL A 16 -20.27 -13.14 4.55
C VAL A 16 -19.31 -12.97 5.72
N GLY A 17 -19.20 -11.79 6.31
CA GLY A 17 -18.37 -11.57 7.49
C GLY A 17 -18.71 -12.49 8.67
N LEU A 18 -19.96 -12.95 8.80
CA LEU A 18 -20.39 -13.89 9.84
C LEU A 18 -19.80 -15.30 9.70
N THR A 19 -19.38 -15.70 8.49
CA THR A 19 -18.75 -17.02 8.24
C THR A 19 -17.48 -17.25 9.02
N ARG A 20 -16.84 -16.17 9.49
CA ARG A 20 -15.58 -16.21 10.23
C ARG A 20 -15.72 -16.70 11.68
N GLY A 21 -16.94 -16.94 12.17
CA GLY A 21 -17.21 -17.54 13.49
C GLY A 21 -17.03 -16.56 14.66
N ASN A 22 -18.15 -16.14 15.23
CA ASN A 22 -18.36 -15.38 16.48
C ASN A 22 -17.14 -14.80 17.25
N GLY A 23 -17.03 -13.47 17.20
CA GLY A 23 -16.40 -12.66 18.24
C GLY A 23 -15.97 -11.30 17.69
N ALA A 24 -16.58 -10.22 18.20
CA ALA A 24 -16.26 -8.81 17.90
C ALA A 24 -14.82 -8.38 18.29
N GLY A 25 -13.88 -9.32 18.41
CA GLY A 25 -12.50 -9.12 18.86
C GLY A 25 -11.44 -9.94 18.11
N SER A 26 -11.77 -10.71 17.06
CA SER A 26 -10.75 -11.45 16.28
C SER A 26 -10.55 -10.89 14.86
N ALA A 27 -9.89 -9.73 14.87
CA ALA A 27 -9.04 -9.11 13.84
C ALA A 27 -9.64 -8.18 12.76
N THR A 28 -8.95 -7.03 12.64
CA THR A 28 -9.01 -5.86 11.76
C THR A 28 -8.82 -6.18 10.26
N GLU A 29 -9.60 -7.11 9.73
CA GLU A 29 -9.65 -7.43 8.30
C GLU A 29 -10.89 -6.80 7.67
N THR A 30 -10.71 -6.17 6.53
CA THR A 30 -11.80 -5.63 5.71
C THR A 30 -12.36 -6.76 4.87
N ILE A 31 -13.69 -6.83 4.74
CA ILE A 31 -14.35 -7.75 3.81
C ILE A 31 -14.40 -7.03 2.46
N VAL A 32 -13.84 -7.67 1.43
CA VAL A 32 -13.63 -7.09 0.11
C VAL A 32 -14.42 -7.90 -0.90
N PHE A 33 -15.26 -7.24 -1.69
CA PHE A 33 -15.85 -7.83 -2.88
C PHE A 33 -14.84 -7.84 -4.02
N VAL A 34 -14.85 -8.90 -4.83
CA VAL A 34 -13.93 -9.06 -5.97
C VAL A 34 -14.70 -9.65 -7.14
N ASP A 35 -14.76 -8.93 -8.24
CA ASP A 35 -15.36 -9.32 -9.51
C ASP A 35 -14.36 -10.06 -10.43
N GLU A 36 -14.80 -10.36 -11.66
CA GLU A 36 -13.95 -11.05 -12.64
C GLU A 36 -12.79 -10.20 -13.16
N THR A 37 -12.99 -8.89 -13.30
CA THR A 37 -11.99 -7.93 -13.75
C THR A 37 -10.88 -7.82 -12.71
N GLU A 38 -11.25 -7.56 -11.47
CA GLU A 38 -10.34 -7.39 -10.34
C GLU A 38 -9.56 -8.68 -10.07
N ALA A 39 -10.23 -9.84 -10.04
CA ALA A 39 -9.57 -11.14 -9.88
C ALA A 39 -8.59 -11.45 -11.01
N GLY A 40 -8.77 -10.85 -12.19
CA GLY A 40 -7.90 -10.96 -13.34
C GLY A 40 -6.55 -10.25 -13.17
N LEU A 41 -6.50 -9.18 -12.38
CA LEU A 41 -5.35 -8.29 -12.30
C LEU A 41 -4.17 -8.89 -11.54
N ALA A 42 -2.96 -8.68 -12.08
CA ALA A 42 -1.73 -9.17 -11.48
C ALA A 42 -1.49 -8.60 -10.07
N ALA A 43 -1.83 -7.32 -9.85
CA ALA A 43 -1.69 -6.67 -8.54
C ALA A 43 -2.53 -7.37 -7.45
N ASN A 44 -3.76 -7.78 -7.76
CA ASN A 44 -4.61 -8.52 -6.83
C ASN A 44 -4.08 -9.92 -6.58
N LYS A 45 -3.58 -10.60 -7.62
CA LYS A 45 -2.95 -11.92 -7.50
C LYS A 45 -1.71 -11.90 -6.60
N GLU A 46 -0.87 -10.86 -6.70
CA GLU A 46 0.29 -10.67 -5.82
C GLU A 46 -0.10 -10.52 -4.33
N ARG A 47 -1.31 -10.04 -4.07
CA ARG A 47 -1.89 -9.89 -2.73
C ARG A 47 -2.58 -11.16 -2.22
N GLY A 48 -2.67 -12.19 -3.05
CA GLY A 48 -3.36 -13.45 -2.78
C GLY A 48 -4.84 -13.46 -3.17
N ILE A 49 -5.37 -12.35 -3.71
CA ILE A 49 -6.74 -12.24 -4.21
C ILE A 49 -6.74 -12.76 -5.66
N THR A 50 -7.24 -13.99 -5.85
CA THR A 50 -6.94 -14.78 -7.06
C THR A 50 -8.18 -15.29 -7.80
N ALA A 51 -9.37 -15.04 -7.29
CA ALA A 51 -10.63 -15.48 -7.87
C ALA A 51 -11.77 -14.54 -7.44
N PRO A 52 -12.86 -14.48 -8.23
CA PRO A 52 -14.01 -13.67 -7.87
C PRO A 52 -14.73 -14.23 -6.65
N GLY A 53 -15.23 -13.33 -5.81
CA GLY A 53 -15.81 -13.70 -4.53
C GLY A 53 -15.59 -12.68 -3.44
N TRP A 54 -15.91 -13.09 -2.22
CA TRP A 54 -15.72 -12.29 -1.03
C TRP A 54 -14.45 -12.71 -0.29
N TRP A 55 -13.62 -11.74 0.08
CA TRP A 55 -12.34 -11.96 0.71
C TRP A 55 -12.27 -11.24 2.07
N ALA A 56 -11.65 -11.85 3.08
CA ALA A 56 -11.15 -11.12 4.23
C ALA A 56 -9.71 -10.70 3.95
N TYR A 57 -9.45 -9.39 4.03
CA TYR A 57 -8.17 -8.82 3.67
C TYR A 57 -7.62 -7.89 4.74
N ARG A 58 -6.31 -7.98 5.00
CA ARG A 58 -5.55 -6.95 5.71
C ARG A 58 -4.12 -6.90 5.23
N THR A 59 -3.46 -5.80 5.57
CA THR A 59 -2.01 -5.67 5.43
C THR A 59 -1.34 -5.53 6.79
N TYR A 60 -0.05 -5.85 6.82
CA TYR A 60 0.83 -5.51 7.94
C TYR A 60 2.24 -5.24 7.42
N THR A 61 3.01 -4.45 8.15
CA THR A 61 4.42 -4.22 7.83
C THR A 61 5.29 -5.27 8.52
N ASP A 62 6.14 -5.96 7.77
CA ASP A 62 7.06 -6.94 8.35
C ASP A 62 8.30 -6.32 9.00
N GLY A 63 9.16 -7.16 9.58
CA GLY A 63 10.42 -6.70 10.17
C GLY A 63 11.40 -6.10 9.16
N ALA A 64 11.23 -6.38 7.87
CA ALA A 64 11.99 -5.76 6.79
C ALA A 64 11.33 -4.47 6.28
N GLY A 65 10.24 -4.00 6.88
CA GLY A 65 9.50 -2.79 6.52
C GLY A 65 8.60 -2.93 5.28
N ASN A 66 8.52 -4.11 4.69
CA ASN A 66 7.74 -4.36 3.48
C ASN A 66 6.26 -4.56 3.83
N THR A 67 5.36 -4.14 2.94
CA THR A 67 3.94 -4.47 3.09
C THR A 67 3.73 -5.95 2.83
N ARG A 68 3.01 -6.62 3.72
CA ARG A 68 2.59 -8.02 3.60
C ARG A 68 1.08 -8.10 3.57
N HIS A 69 0.58 -9.03 2.78
CA HIS A 69 -0.84 -9.22 2.51
C HIS A 69 -1.32 -10.49 3.19
N LYS A 70 -2.51 -10.43 3.78
CA LYS A 70 -3.27 -11.62 4.19
C LYS A 70 -4.62 -11.53 3.50
N ALA A 71 -4.90 -12.53 2.68
CA ALA A 71 -6.14 -12.67 1.95
C ALA A 71 -6.70 -14.07 2.25
N GLU A 72 -7.95 -14.12 2.71
CA GLU A 72 -8.70 -15.35 2.96
C GLU A 72 -9.95 -15.33 2.09
N HIS A 73 -10.11 -16.33 1.23
CA HIS A 73 -11.28 -16.44 0.36
C HIS A 73 -12.46 -17.00 1.16
N LEU A 74 -13.44 -16.16 1.47
CA LEU A 74 -14.59 -16.54 2.30
C LEU A 74 -15.70 -17.20 1.47
N MET A 75 -15.94 -16.67 0.27
CA MET A 75 -17.01 -17.16 -0.60
C MET A 75 -16.63 -17.00 -2.07
N VAL A 76 -16.52 -18.13 -2.76
CA VAL A 76 -16.33 -18.16 -4.22
C VAL A 76 -17.64 -17.79 -4.91
N LEU A 77 -17.58 -16.88 -5.88
CA LEU A 77 -18.73 -16.52 -6.70
C LEU A 77 -18.53 -16.90 -8.16
N THR A 78 -19.60 -17.39 -8.78
CA THR A 78 -19.72 -17.46 -10.24
C THR A 78 -20.64 -16.34 -10.70
N ASN A 79 -20.26 -15.61 -11.74
CA ASN A 79 -20.99 -14.44 -12.25
C ASN A 79 -21.25 -13.38 -11.15
N PRO A 80 -20.21 -12.91 -10.44
CA PRO A 80 -20.34 -11.75 -9.57
C PRO A 80 -20.91 -10.56 -10.37
N GLU A 81 -21.59 -9.65 -9.69
CA GLU A 81 -21.85 -8.33 -10.25
C GLU A 81 -20.54 -7.70 -10.74
N ALA A 82 -20.56 -7.12 -11.93
CA ALA A 82 -19.49 -6.25 -12.37
C ALA A 82 -19.62 -4.97 -11.56
N ASN A 83 -18.72 -4.76 -10.60
CA ASN A 83 -18.84 -3.70 -9.60
C ASN A 83 -18.40 -2.35 -10.18
N ALA A 84 -19.03 -1.90 -11.28
CA ALA A 84 -18.59 -0.68 -11.95
C ALA A 84 -18.86 0.60 -11.14
N ASP A 85 -19.70 0.52 -10.10
CA ASP A 85 -20.09 1.63 -9.23
C ASP A 85 -19.54 1.39 -7.80
N GLU A 86 -18.28 1.78 -7.59
CA GLU A 86 -17.55 1.70 -6.31
C GLU A 86 -18.18 2.60 -5.24
N THR A 87 -19.17 2.08 -4.50
CA THR A 87 -19.91 2.84 -3.49
C THR A 87 -19.57 2.47 -2.05
N LEU A 88 -18.78 1.42 -1.85
CA LEU A 88 -18.36 0.93 -0.54
C LEU A 88 -16.91 1.32 -0.25
N SER A 89 -16.51 1.17 1.02
CA SER A 89 -15.16 1.57 1.45
C SER A 89 -14.08 0.55 1.07
N ASP A 90 -14.47 -0.70 0.86
CA ASP A 90 -13.56 -1.80 0.54
C ASP A 90 -13.07 -1.79 -0.90
N ASP A 91 -13.79 -1.12 -1.79
CA ASP A 91 -13.50 -0.88 -3.21
C ASP A 91 -12.08 -0.34 -3.46
N THR A 92 -11.53 0.43 -2.52
CA THR A 92 -10.15 0.93 -2.63
C THR A 92 -9.06 -0.15 -2.42
N ILE A 93 -9.44 -1.37 -2.03
CA ILE A 93 -8.51 -2.43 -1.65
C ILE A 93 -8.17 -3.32 -2.84
N ALA A 94 -9.18 -3.87 -3.52
CA ALA A 94 -8.96 -4.58 -4.76
C ALA A 94 -8.65 -3.56 -5.85
N ALA A 95 -7.70 -3.88 -6.72
CA ALA A 95 -7.36 -3.03 -7.85
C ALA A 95 -8.37 -3.25 -8.98
N ASP A 96 -8.87 -2.17 -9.57
CA ASP A 96 -9.82 -2.22 -10.71
C ASP A 96 -9.11 -2.08 -12.05
N VAL A 97 -7.91 -1.51 -12.02
CA VAL A 97 -7.08 -1.27 -13.20
C VAL A 97 -5.62 -1.61 -12.92
N ALA A 98 -4.96 -2.15 -13.94
CA ALA A 98 -3.54 -2.43 -13.86
C ALA A 98 -2.75 -1.13 -13.76
N VAL A 99 -2.10 -0.91 -12.61
CA VAL A 99 -1.19 0.21 -12.37
C VAL A 99 0.22 -0.25 -12.14
N THR A 100 1.14 0.40 -12.84
CA THR A 100 2.58 0.26 -12.66
C THR A 100 3.16 1.53 -12.07
N ILE A 101 4.00 1.41 -11.05
CA ILE A 101 4.72 2.53 -10.43
C ILE A 101 6.16 2.50 -10.94
N SER A 102 6.64 3.65 -11.42
CA SER A 102 8.02 3.81 -11.90
C SER A 102 8.70 4.97 -11.17
N ILE A 103 9.82 4.69 -10.50
CA ILE A 103 10.67 5.74 -9.91
C ILE A 103 11.48 6.39 -11.03
N THR A 104 11.20 7.66 -11.30
CA THR A 104 11.88 8.46 -12.33
C THR A 104 13.13 9.15 -11.81
N GLN A 105 13.20 9.41 -10.49
CA GLN A 105 14.40 9.90 -9.83
C GLN A 105 14.54 9.27 -8.45
N GLN A 106 15.66 8.58 -8.24
CA GLN A 106 16.03 8.00 -6.95
C GLN A 106 16.40 9.09 -5.94
N PRO A 107 16.20 8.84 -4.64
CA PRO A 107 16.45 9.83 -3.61
C PRO A 107 17.95 10.10 -3.47
N THR A 108 18.36 11.31 -3.83
CA THR A 108 19.74 11.80 -3.76
C THR A 108 19.74 13.32 -3.61
N GLN A 109 20.82 13.89 -3.07
CA GLN A 109 21.05 15.33 -3.09
C GLN A 109 22.46 15.54 -3.65
N ASN A 110 22.58 15.46 -4.97
CA ASN A 110 23.83 15.53 -5.75
C ASN A 110 24.89 14.44 -5.44
N ALA A 111 24.69 13.67 -4.37
CA ALA A 111 25.50 12.55 -3.94
C ALA A 111 24.66 11.57 -3.10
N ASN A 112 25.22 10.39 -2.88
CA ASN A 112 24.80 9.42 -1.87
C ASN A 112 26.09 8.74 -1.35
N PRO A 113 26.52 8.98 -0.10
CA PRO A 113 25.78 9.63 1.00
C PRO A 113 25.59 11.14 0.83
N VAL A 114 24.53 11.67 1.45
CA VAL A 114 24.25 13.10 1.59
C VAL A 114 24.81 13.60 2.92
N SER A 115 25.74 14.55 2.88
CA SER A 115 26.33 15.17 4.09
C SER A 115 25.55 16.43 4.47
N ILE A 116 25.06 16.50 5.71
CA ILE A 116 24.25 17.62 6.22
C ILE A 116 24.87 18.16 7.52
N ALA A 117 25.04 19.47 7.62
CA ALA A 117 25.52 20.13 8.83
C ALA A 117 24.44 20.15 9.92
N VAL A 118 24.83 19.98 11.19
CA VAL A 118 23.90 20.09 12.32
C VAL A 118 23.24 21.46 12.35
N GLY A 119 21.93 21.49 12.52
CA GLY A 119 21.10 22.69 12.53
C GLY A 119 20.60 23.13 11.15
N ALA A 120 21.17 22.61 10.05
CA ALA A 120 20.75 22.97 8.70
C ALA A 120 19.39 22.36 8.33
N GLY A 121 18.59 23.11 7.57
CA GLY A 121 17.44 22.56 6.86
C GLY A 121 17.87 21.91 5.55
N THR A 122 17.29 20.77 5.18
CA THR A 122 17.61 20.08 3.92
C THR A 122 16.41 19.28 3.43
N THR A 123 16.23 19.25 2.11
CA THR A 123 15.22 18.42 1.46
C THR A 123 15.90 17.55 0.41
N VAL A 124 15.69 16.23 0.48
CA VAL A 124 16.19 15.27 -0.50
C VAL A 124 15.03 14.85 -1.42
N PRO A 125 15.04 15.24 -2.70
CA PRO A 125 13.93 14.95 -3.62
C PRO A 125 13.97 13.51 -4.13
N MET A 126 12.80 13.00 -4.51
CA MET A 126 12.62 11.86 -5.40
C MET A 126 11.44 12.14 -6.33
N SER A 127 11.30 11.37 -7.40
CA SER A 127 10.12 11.43 -8.25
C SER A 127 9.72 10.04 -8.71
N ALA A 128 8.41 9.84 -8.86
CA ALA A 128 7.82 8.62 -9.37
C ALA A 128 6.54 8.96 -10.14
N ILE A 129 6.17 8.08 -11.06
CA ILE A 129 4.95 8.16 -11.86
C ILE A 129 4.17 6.86 -11.75
N ALA A 130 2.85 6.95 -11.90
CA ALA A 130 1.98 5.80 -12.09
C ALA A 130 1.54 5.73 -13.55
N THR A 131 1.40 4.53 -14.09
CA THR A 131 0.87 4.29 -15.44
C THR A 131 -0.25 3.24 -15.39
N PRO A 132 -1.46 3.57 -15.90
CA PRO A 132 -1.86 4.87 -16.47
C PRO A 132 -1.95 5.98 -15.39
N PRO A 133 -1.66 7.24 -15.74
CA PRO A 133 -1.85 8.36 -14.82
C PRO A 133 -3.34 8.72 -14.70
N GLY A 134 -3.75 9.27 -13.56
CA GLY A 134 -5.12 9.73 -13.32
C GLY A 134 -5.52 9.62 -11.85
N ASP A 135 -6.75 10.02 -11.53
CA ASP A 135 -7.27 10.07 -10.16
C ASP A 135 -7.34 8.68 -9.50
N ALA A 136 -7.46 7.62 -10.29
CA ALA A 136 -7.36 6.26 -9.79
C ALA A 136 -5.93 5.89 -9.34
N SER A 137 -4.89 6.48 -9.94
CA SER A 137 -3.49 6.07 -9.78
C SER A 137 -2.64 7.05 -8.95
N VAL A 138 -3.24 7.67 -7.92
CA VAL A 138 -2.55 8.66 -7.07
C VAL A 138 -1.49 7.96 -6.23
N LEU A 139 -0.25 8.42 -6.35
CA LEU A 139 0.86 7.88 -5.58
C LEU A 139 0.84 8.37 -4.14
N THR A 140 1.06 7.44 -3.21
CA THR A 140 1.28 7.72 -1.79
C THR A 140 2.70 7.34 -1.41
N PHE A 141 3.29 8.11 -0.49
CA PHE A 141 4.69 7.96 -0.09
C PHE A 141 4.79 7.74 1.41
N GLN A 142 5.73 6.90 1.84
CA GLN A 142 6.07 6.71 3.24
C GLN A 142 7.57 6.47 3.37
N TRP A 143 8.27 7.43 3.95
CA TRP A 143 9.69 7.26 4.25
C TRP A 143 9.89 6.33 5.43
N GLN A 144 10.96 5.54 5.36
CA GLN A 144 11.40 4.64 6.41
C GLN A 144 12.86 4.90 6.74
N LYS A 145 13.21 4.84 8.01
CA LYS A 145 14.58 4.84 8.50
C LYS A 145 14.94 3.44 8.96
N LYS A 146 16.18 3.04 8.69
CA LYS A 146 16.72 1.77 9.16
C LYS A 146 17.21 1.91 10.61
N SER A 147 16.83 0.95 11.44
CA SER A 147 17.34 0.78 12.81
C SER A 147 17.77 -0.68 12.99
N GLY A 148 19.09 -0.88 13.09
CA GLY A 148 19.69 -2.22 13.03
C GLY A 148 19.36 -2.93 11.72
N ARG A 149 18.56 -4.00 11.80
CA ARG A 149 18.08 -4.77 10.63
C ARG A 149 16.65 -4.43 10.21
N ARG A 150 15.97 -3.54 10.94
CA ARG A 150 14.55 -3.22 10.72
C ARG A 150 14.39 -1.88 10.05
N TRP A 151 13.33 -1.76 9.27
CA TRP A 151 12.88 -0.49 8.69
C TRP A 151 11.61 -0.06 9.42
N SER A 152 11.57 1.20 9.84
CA SER A 152 10.43 1.80 10.52
C SER A 152 10.02 3.11 9.86
N ASN A 153 8.72 3.37 9.79
CA ASN A 153 8.19 4.60 9.22
C ASN A 153 8.73 5.82 9.96
N VAL A 154 9.13 6.83 9.21
CA VAL A 154 9.48 8.15 9.73
C VAL A 154 8.19 8.96 9.81
N SER A 155 7.82 9.39 11.01
CA SER A 155 6.57 10.10 11.25
C SER A 155 6.52 11.40 10.43
N GLY A 156 5.37 11.65 9.77
CA GLY A 156 5.12 12.85 8.97
C GLY A 156 5.86 12.94 7.64
N GLN A 157 6.73 11.98 7.30
CA GLN A 157 7.47 11.97 6.04
C GLN A 157 6.69 11.16 4.99
N THR A 158 5.67 11.80 4.40
CA THR A 158 4.71 11.18 3.47
C THR A 158 4.67 11.84 2.08
N HIS A 159 5.72 12.57 1.72
CA HIS A 159 5.85 13.25 0.43
C HIS A 159 6.93 12.61 -0.44
N ALA A 160 6.96 12.97 -1.72
CA ALA A 160 8.02 12.61 -2.67
C ALA A 160 9.38 13.29 -2.36
N SER A 161 9.58 13.74 -1.13
CA SER A 161 10.85 14.24 -0.64
C SER A 161 11.00 13.91 0.85
N LEU A 162 12.23 13.69 1.28
CA LEU A 162 12.59 13.57 2.69
C LEU A 162 13.06 14.94 3.17
N SER A 163 12.39 15.52 4.16
CA SER A 163 12.70 16.86 4.66
C SER A 163 13.21 16.83 6.09
N PHE A 164 14.27 17.59 6.34
CA PHE A 164 14.79 17.92 7.66
C PHE A 164 14.63 19.42 7.86
N THR A 165 13.76 19.84 8.78
CA THR A 165 13.60 21.26 9.11
C THR A 165 14.84 21.80 9.82
N SER A 166 15.39 21.02 10.74
CA SER A 166 16.67 21.25 11.40
C SER A 166 17.31 19.90 11.68
N TYR A 167 18.39 19.60 10.96
CA TYR A 167 19.07 18.31 11.03
C TYR A 167 19.83 18.15 12.36
N ALA A 168 19.62 17.03 13.05
CA ALA A 168 20.39 16.62 14.22
C ALA A 168 21.34 15.46 13.86
N ALA A 169 22.45 15.30 14.59
CA ALA A 169 23.38 14.18 14.34
C ALA A 169 22.70 12.80 14.44
N ALA A 170 21.66 12.67 15.29
CA ALA A 170 20.85 11.46 15.41
C ALA A 170 20.00 11.15 14.16
N ASP A 171 19.82 12.12 13.25
CA ASP A 171 19.16 11.93 11.98
C ASP A 171 20.04 11.21 10.95
N ALA A 172 21.35 11.07 11.18
CA ALA A 172 22.21 10.23 10.34
C ALA A 172 21.65 8.79 10.24
N GLY A 173 21.83 8.16 9.07
CA GLY A 173 21.44 6.78 8.82
C GLY A 173 20.91 6.52 7.42
N ASP A 174 20.41 5.30 7.24
CA ASP A 174 19.85 4.82 5.98
C ASP A 174 18.34 5.08 5.92
N TYR A 175 17.90 5.67 4.81
CA TYR A 175 16.50 5.97 4.52
C TYR A 175 16.08 5.32 3.20
N ARG A 176 14.80 5.02 3.07
CA ARG A 176 14.17 4.63 1.80
C ARG A 176 12.72 5.08 1.79
N CYS A 177 12.14 5.21 0.61
CA CYS A 177 10.74 5.55 0.45
C CYS A 177 9.95 4.33 -0.05
N LYS A 178 8.81 4.07 0.58
CA LYS A 178 7.78 3.15 0.08
C LYS A 178 6.78 3.94 -0.73
N ILE A 179 6.45 3.44 -1.91
CA ILE A 179 5.53 4.08 -2.84
C ILE A 179 4.39 3.10 -3.10
N ASN A 180 3.16 3.55 -2.88
CA ASN A 180 1.94 2.82 -3.20
C ASN A 180 1.06 3.67 -4.12
N SER A 181 -0.01 3.07 -4.65
CA SER A 181 -1.05 3.74 -5.44
C SER A 181 -2.41 3.55 -4.77
N THR A 182 -3.32 4.52 -4.90
CA THR A 182 -4.68 4.48 -4.33
C THR A 182 -5.55 3.36 -4.87
N ASN A 183 -5.37 2.95 -6.13
CA ASN A 183 -6.02 1.79 -6.76
C ASN A 183 -5.18 0.52 -6.71
N GLY A 184 -4.20 0.47 -5.82
CA GLY A 184 -3.56 -0.78 -5.51
C GLY A 184 -2.54 -1.33 -6.52
N GLY A 185 -1.90 -0.47 -7.30
CA GLY A 185 -0.64 -0.82 -7.97
C GLY A 185 0.37 -1.47 -7.03
N ALA A 186 1.23 -2.35 -7.56
CA ALA A 186 2.22 -3.05 -6.78
C ALA A 186 3.18 -2.07 -6.05
N GLU A 187 3.44 -2.33 -4.77
CA GLU A 187 4.32 -1.50 -3.94
C GLU A 187 5.74 -1.45 -4.53
N VAL A 188 6.31 -0.25 -4.61
CA VAL A 188 7.70 -0.05 -5.05
C VAL A 188 8.51 0.61 -3.93
N ILE A 189 9.75 0.12 -3.76
CA ILE A 189 10.69 0.61 -2.76
C ILE A 189 11.83 1.35 -3.48
N SER A 190 12.17 2.55 -3.01
CA SER A 190 13.32 3.29 -3.54
C SER A 190 14.65 2.62 -3.20
N ASN A 191 15.72 3.07 -3.87
CA ASN A 191 17.08 2.81 -3.42
C ASN A 191 17.30 3.40 -2.02
N VAL A 192 18.30 2.87 -1.32
CA VAL A 192 18.71 3.37 -0.01
C VAL A 192 19.46 4.70 -0.17
N LEU A 193 18.95 5.73 0.50
CA LEU A 193 19.59 7.02 0.71
C LEU A 193 20.36 6.97 2.04
N THR A 194 21.68 7.18 2.00
CA THR A 194 22.48 7.33 3.22
C THR A 194 22.62 8.81 3.55
N VAL A 195 22.26 9.21 4.77
CA VAL A 195 22.46 10.56 5.28
C VAL A 195 23.52 10.53 6.38
N GLN A 196 24.48 11.44 6.33
CA GLN A 196 25.55 11.55 7.32
C GLN A 196 25.71 12.99 7.78
N THR A 197 26.29 13.16 8.98
CA THR A 197 26.66 14.48 9.47
C THR A 197 27.91 14.96 8.72
N ALA A 198 27.86 16.20 8.25
CA ALA A 198 28.98 16.86 7.57
C ALA A 198 30.16 17.16 8.51
#